data_AF-A0AA90TH06-F1
#
_entry.id   AF-A0AA90TH06-F1
#
_cell.length_a   1.000
_cell.length_b   1.000
_cell.length_c   1.000
_cell.angle_alpha   90.00
_cell.angle_beta   90.00
_cell.angle_gamma   90.00
#
_symmetry.space_group_name_H-M   'P 1'
#
loop_
_entity.id
_entity.type
_entity.pdbx_description
1 polymer ?
#
loop_
_entity_poly.entity_id
_entity_poly.type
_entity_poly.pdbx_seq_one_letter_code
_entity_poly.pdbx_strand_id
1 'polypeptide(L)'
;MQLHGSNAAVVFGPNGIGFQSRERVTKLAAVSVEKIAKTSDFVAMAVSEARLSQGLHNLIHEQRKPFDMSGMADFIRWVVGDVMKEEADTIAANGFDPRKLGEPIAAVARRWYCAQLADAPRS
;
A
#
# COMPACT_ATOMS: atom_id res chain seq x y z
N MET A 1 8.38 -1.89 42.06
CA MET A 1 9.38 -2.55 41.19
C MET A 1 8.66 -3.06 39.96
N GLN A 2 9.19 -2.72 38.79
CA GLN A 2 8.70 -2.99 37.44
C GLN A 2 8.68 -4.51 37.15
N LEU A 3 7.76 -4.99 36.30
CA LEU A 3 8.08 -5.89 35.18
C LEU A 3 6.94 -5.88 34.16
N HIS A 4 7.21 -5.22 33.03
CA HIS A 4 6.42 -5.22 31.81
C HIS A 4 6.67 -6.55 31.09
N GLY A 5 5.67 -7.44 31.07
CA GLY A 5 5.78 -8.75 30.42
C GLY A 5 5.64 -8.65 28.91
N SER A 6 6.75 -8.81 28.19
CA SER A 6 6.77 -9.01 26.74
C SER A 6 6.24 -10.40 26.39
N ASN A 7 5.13 -10.48 25.66
CA ASN A 7 4.55 -11.73 25.16
C ASN A 7 5.44 -12.35 24.06
N ALA A 8 6.42 -13.18 24.45
CA ALA A 8 7.08 -14.12 23.55
C ALA A 8 6.32 -15.46 23.59
N ALA A 9 5.54 -15.76 22.55
CA ALA A 9 4.92 -17.07 22.40
C ALA A 9 5.96 -18.07 21.89
N VAL A 10 6.30 -19.06 22.71
CA VAL A 10 7.15 -20.21 22.32
C VAL A 10 6.26 -21.23 21.62
N VAL A 11 6.55 -21.54 20.36
CA VAL A 11 5.83 -22.58 19.59
C VAL A 11 6.68 -23.85 19.56
N PHE A 12 6.14 -24.95 20.07
CA PHE A 12 6.79 -26.26 20.05
C PHE A 12 6.39 -27.02 18.77
N GLY A 13 7.35 -27.25 17.88
CA GLY A 13 7.19 -28.09 16.69
C GLY A 13 8.06 -29.36 16.78
N PRO A 14 7.73 -30.43 16.04
CA PRO A 14 8.44 -31.72 16.10
C PRO A 14 9.90 -31.69 15.65
N ASN A 15 10.38 -30.57 15.08
CA ASN A 15 11.74 -30.42 14.54
C ASN A 15 12.59 -29.36 15.28
N GLY A 16 12.23 -29.02 16.53
CA GLY A 16 13.02 -28.13 17.39
C GLY A 16 12.36 -26.79 17.74
N ILE A 17 12.99 -26.06 18.66
CA ILE A 17 12.51 -24.78 19.20
C ILE A 17 12.69 -23.68 18.15
N GLY A 18 11.58 -23.20 17.58
CA GLY A 18 11.58 -22.05 16.67
C GLY A 18 11.17 -20.77 17.41
N PHE A 19 12.08 -19.81 17.56
CA PHE A 19 11.73 -18.46 18.01
C PHE A 19 11.12 -17.67 16.83
N GLN A 20 9.83 -17.36 16.88
CA GLN A 20 9.28 -16.30 16.03
C GLN A 20 9.49 -14.96 16.71
N SER A 21 10.62 -14.30 16.44
CA SER A 21 10.79 -12.89 16.76
C SER A 21 9.89 -12.08 15.83
N ARG A 22 8.67 -11.76 16.27
CA ARG A 22 7.90 -10.67 15.67
C ARG A 22 8.55 -9.39 16.16
N GLU A 23 9.50 -8.84 15.40
CA GLU A 23 9.94 -7.47 15.61
C GLU A 23 8.71 -6.56 15.44
N ARG A 24 8.05 -6.25 16.54
CA ARG A 24 7.05 -5.18 16.58
C ARG A 24 7.85 -3.89 16.53
N VAL A 25 8.14 -3.43 15.32
CA VAL A 25 8.81 -2.16 15.04
C VAL A 25 8.02 -1.04 15.74
N THR A 26 8.47 -0.67 16.93
CA THR A 26 7.99 0.45 17.73
C THR A 26 9.02 1.56 17.63
N LYS A 27 9.18 2.11 16.41
CA LYS A 27 10.08 3.24 16.17
C LYS A 27 9.53 4.13 15.05
N LEU A 28 8.43 4.84 15.35
CA LEU A 28 7.82 5.82 14.42
C LEU A 28 7.57 7.20 15.07
N ALA A 29 8.21 7.53 16.20
CA ALA A 29 7.96 8.81 16.87
C ALA A 29 8.83 9.99 16.35
N ALA A 30 9.69 9.77 15.35
CA ALA A 30 10.51 10.84 14.77
C ALA A 30 10.78 10.59 13.27
N VAL A 31 9.85 9.97 12.54
CA VAL A 31 9.92 10.01 11.08
C VAL A 31 9.63 11.46 10.68
N SER A 32 10.70 12.20 10.35
CA SER A 32 10.68 13.62 10.01
C SER A 32 9.48 13.94 9.11
N VAL A 33 8.65 14.89 9.54
CA VAL A 33 7.47 15.39 8.79
C VAL A 33 7.83 15.68 7.32
N GLU A 34 9.06 16.15 7.07
CA GLU A 34 9.60 16.36 5.72
C GLU A 34 9.62 15.11 4.84
N LYS A 35 9.98 13.93 5.38
CA LYS A 35 9.96 12.67 4.62
C LYS A 35 8.54 12.22 4.32
N ILE A 36 7.61 12.48 5.26
CA ILE A 36 6.19 12.17 5.08
C ILE A 36 5.59 13.05 3.99
N ALA A 37 5.85 14.36 4.04
CA ALA A 37 5.43 15.32 3.02
C ALA A 37 5.99 14.96 1.64
N LYS A 38 7.30 14.70 1.53
CA LYS A 38 7.91 14.24 0.27
C LYS A 38 7.29 12.96 -0.26
N THR A 39 6.95 12.03 0.63
CA THR A 39 6.28 10.78 0.26
C THR A 39 4.87 11.04 -0.26
N SER A 40 4.07 11.86 0.44
CA SER A 40 2.71 12.18 -0.01
C SER A 40 2.70 12.96 -1.32
N ASP A 41 3.64 13.88 -1.50
CA ASP A 41 3.78 14.68 -2.73
C ASP A 41 4.19 13.78 -3.89
N PHE A 42 5.16 12.88 -3.66
CA PHE A 42 5.54 11.87 -4.63
C PHE A 42 4.37 10.96 -4.99
N VAL A 43 3.60 10.48 -4.02
CA VAL A 43 2.40 9.64 -4.26
C VAL A 43 1.36 10.39 -5.07
N ALA A 44 1.11 11.67 -4.77
CA ALA A 44 0.15 12.48 -5.49
C ALA A 44 0.59 12.74 -6.95
N MET A 45 1.88 12.92 -7.19
CA MET A 45 2.42 13.06 -8.54
C MET A 45 2.44 11.73 -9.31
N ALA A 46 2.83 10.64 -8.65
CA ALA A 46 2.92 9.31 -9.25
C ALA A 46 1.54 8.71 -9.55
N VAL A 47 0.54 8.96 -8.69
CA VAL A 47 -0.82 8.45 -8.88
C VAL A 47 -1.67 9.49 -9.61
N SER A 48 -1.30 9.75 -10.87
CA SER A 48 -2.05 10.66 -11.74
C SER A 48 -3.41 10.07 -12.14
N GLU A 49 -4.34 10.95 -12.51
CA GLU A 49 -5.67 10.55 -12.97
C GLU A 49 -5.61 9.65 -14.22
N ALA A 50 -4.66 9.90 -15.12
CA ALA A 50 -4.42 9.05 -16.28
C ALA A 50 -4.10 7.59 -15.88
N ARG A 51 -3.22 7.40 -14.89
CA ARG A 51 -2.83 6.07 -14.39
C ARG A 51 -4.00 5.37 -13.67
N LEU A 52 -4.80 6.12 -12.92
CA LEU A 52 -6.01 5.61 -12.29
C LEU A 52 -7.06 5.19 -13.32
N SER A 53 -7.29 6.00 -14.35
CA SER A 53 -8.20 5.65 -15.46
C SER A 53 -7.72 4.42 -16.22
N GLN A 54 -6.41 4.32 -16.48
CA GLN A 54 -5.81 3.15 -17.14
C GLN A 54 -5.96 1.89 -16.29
N GLY A 55 -5.74 1.98 -14.97
CA GLY A 55 -5.93 0.86 -14.06
C GLY A 55 -7.38 0.39 -14.02
N LEU A 56 -8.34 1.32 -14.10
CA LEU A 56 -9.76 1.00 -14.15
C LEU A 56 -10.13 0.34 -15.48
N HIS A 57 -9.61 0.85 -16.60
CA HIS A 57 -9.77 0.24 -17.91
C HIS A 57 -9.21 -1.19 -17.91
N ASN A 58 -8.01 -1.40 -17.36
CA ASN A 58 -7.42 -2.72 -17.22
C ASN A 58 -8.27 -3.66 -16.32
N LEU A 59 -8.86 -3.15 -15.24
CA LEU A 59 -9.75 -3.95 -14.39
C LEU A 59 -10.97 -4.47 -15.17
N ILE A 60 -11.64 -3.61 -15.93
CA ILE A 60 -12.89 -3.94 -16.63
C ILE A 60 -12.63 -4.72 -17.92
N HIS A 61 -11.66 -4.29 -18.72
CA HIS A 61 -11.44 -4.86 -20.06
C HIS A 61 -10.50 -6.06 -20.05
N GLU A 62 -9.39 -5.97 -19.32
CA GLU A 62 -8.36 -7.04 -19.31
C GLU A 62 -8.70 -8.10 -18.27
N GLN A 63 -8.99 -7.70 -17.03
CA GLN A 63 -9.34 -8.64 -15.97
C GLN A 63 -10.80 -9.10 -16.01
N ARG A 64 -11.65 -8.42 -16.80
CA ARG A 64 -13.09 -8.67 -16.87
C ARG A 64 -13.76 -8.69 -15.50
N LYS A 65 -13.27 -7.85 -14.59
CA LYS A 65 -13.82 -7.73 -13.23
C LYS A 65 -14.88 -6.62 -13.20
N PRO A 66 -15.94 -6.81 -12.41
CA PRO A 66 -16.94 -5.78 -12.24
C PRO A 66 -16.32 -4.54 -11.60
N PHE A 67 -16.78 -3.37 -12.03
CA PHE A 67 -16.49 -2.11 -11.36
C PHE A 67 -17.32 -2.02 -10.08
N ASP A 68 -16.90 -2.76 -9.05
CA ASP A 68 -17.53 -2.80 -7.74
C ASP A 68 -16.47 -2.90 -6.62
N MET A 69 -16.92 -3.08 -5.37
CA MET A 69 -16.03 -3.22 -4.22
C MET A 69 -15.15 -4.48 -4.25
N SER A 70 -15.55 -5.51 -5.01
CA SER A 70 -14.76 -6.75 -5.18
C SER A 70 -13.57 -6.53 -6.11
N GLY A 71 -13.75 -5.75 -7.18
CA GLY A 71 -12.69 -5.39 -8.14
C GLY A 71 -11.70 -4.34 -7.61
N MET A 72 -12.07 -3.59 -6.58
CA MET A 72 -11.24 -2.53 -5.99
C MET A 72 -9.85 -3.03 -5.54
N ALA A 73 -9.79 -4.21 -4.91
CA ALA A 73 -8.50 -4.74 -4.43
C ALA A 73 -7.54 -5.06 -5.58
N ASP A 74 -8.05 -5.55 -6.69
CA ASP A 74 -7.26 -5.86 -7.88
C ASP A 74 -6.83 -4.59 -8.63
N PHE A 75 -7.70 -3.60 -8.69
CA PHE A 75 -7.37 -2.26 -9.18
C PHE A 75 -6.22 -1.65 -8.39
N ILE A 76 -6.32 -1.64 -7.05
CA ILE A 76 -5.27 -1.10 -6.18
C ILE A 76 -3.95 -1.85 -6.39
N ARG A 77 -3.97 -3.19 -6.45
CA ARG A 77 -2.75 -3.97 -6.73
C ARG A 77 -2.13 -3.62 -8.07
N TRP A 78 -2.95 -3.41 -9.09
CA TRP A 78 -2.46 -3.03 -10.41
C TRP A 78 -1.81 -1.65 -10.38
N VAL A 79 -2.48 -0.64 -9.82
CA VAL A 79 -1.95 0.74 -9.73
C VAL A 79 -0.67 0.78 -8.91
N VAL A 80 -0.62 0.11 -7.76
CA VAL A 80 0.61 0.02 -6.95
C VAL A 80 1.71 -0.66 -7.74
N GLY A 81 1.42 -1.76 -8.44
CA GLY A 81 2.41 -2.47 -9.25
C GLY A 81 2.94 -1.63 -10.42
N ASP A 82 2.09 -0.85 -11.06
CA ASP A 82 2.44 0.07 -12.15
C ASP A 82 3.34 1.20 -11.64
N VAL A 83 2.93 1.89 -10.57
CA VAL A 83 3.74 2.95 -9.94
C VAL A 83 5.09 2.42 -9.47
N MET A 84 5.13 1.24 -8.85
CA MET A 84 6.39 0.66 -8.36
C MET A 84 7.35 0.28 -9.48
N LYS A 85 6.85 -0.01 -10.68
CA LYS A 85 7.68 -0.31 -11.86
C LYS A 85 8.16 0.96 -12.53
N GLU A 86 7.24 1.88 -12.82
CA GLU A 86 7.54 3.13 -13.53
C GLU A 86 8.38 4.10 -12.69
N GLU A 87 8.14 4.14 -11.38
CA GLU A 87 8.85 5.05 -10.46
C GLU A 87 9.98 4.35 -9.69
N ALA A 88 10.38 3.12 -10.06
CA ALA A 88 11.43 2.37 -9.37
C ALA A 88 12.73 3.18 -9.25
N ASP A 89 13.10 3.88 -10.34
CA ASP A 89 14.30 4.73 -10.40
C ASP A 89 14.17 5.93 -9.47
N THR A 90 13.01 6.59 -9.43
CA THR A 90 12.73 7.73 -8.54
C THR A 90 12.76 7.29 -7.07
N ILE A 91 12.21 6.12 -6.76
CA ILE A 91 12.20 5.53 -5.41
C ILE A 91 13.63 5.24 -4.95
N ALA A 92 14.45 4.65 -5.82
CA ALA A 92 15.86 4.37 -5.54
C ALA A 92 16.68 5.66 -5.37
N ALA A 93 16.50 6.64 -6.26
CA ALA A 93 17.20 7.92 -6.24
C ALA A 93 16.90 8.74 -4.98
N ASN A 94 15.65 8.72 -4.51
CA ASN A 94 15.23 9.41 -3.29
C ASN A 94 15.47 8.58 -2.01
N GLY A 95 15.88 7.31 -2.13
CA GLY A 95 16.07 6.41 -1.00
C GLY A 95 14.77 6.10 -0.25
N PHE A 96 13.63 6.08 -0.95
CA PHE A 96 12.36 5.71 -0.36
C PHE A 96 12.28 4.19 -0.13
N ASP A 97 11.56 3.78 0.91
CA ASP A 97 11.28 2.37 1.16
C ASP A 97 10.03 1.95 0.36
N PRO A 98 10.16 1.09 -0.67
CA PRO A 98 9.03 0.66 -1.48
C PRO A 98 7.91 0.03 -0.65
N ARG A 99 8.26 -0.61 0.47
CA ARG A 99 7.30 -1.24 1.38
C ARG A 99 6.43 -0.21 2.09
N LYS A 100 6.95 1.00 2.31
CA LYS A 100 6.22 2.11 2.94
C LYS A 100 5.46 2.97 1.93
N LEU A 101 5.76 2.84 0.64
CA LEU A 101 5.06 3.56 -0.43
C LEU A 101 3.77 2.86 -0.87
N GLY A 102 3.68 1.54 -0.73
CA GLY A 102 2.50 0.78 -1.14
C GLY A 102 1.20 1.22 -0.43
N GLU A 103 1.26 1.44 0.88
CA GLU A 103 0.10 1.86 1.68
C GLU A 103 -0.46 3.25 1.28
N PRO A 104 0.35 4.33 1.21
CA PRO A 104 -0.16 5.63 0.79
C PRO A 104 -0.66 5.64 -0.66
N ILE A 105 -0.01 4.93 -1.59
CA ILE A 105 -0.50 4.78 -2.98
C ILE A 105 -1.86 4.08 -2.97
N ALA A 106 -1.99 2.98 -2.24
CA ALA A 106 -3.24 2.25 -2.13
C ALA A 106 -4.36 3.11 -1.54
N ALA A 107 -4.05 3.95 -0.55
CA ALA A 107 -5.03 4.86 0.06
C ALA A 107 -5.56 5.88 -0.95
N VAL A 108 -4.68 6.50 -1.74
CA VAL A 108 -5.08 7.47 -2.79
C VAL A 108 -5.91 6.77 -3.88
N ALA A 109 -5.43 5.65 -4.41
CA ALA A 109 -6.13 4.88 -5.43
C ALA A 109 -7.51 4.42 -4.95
N ARG A 110 -7.61 3.93 -3.71
CA ARG A 110 -8.88 3.55 -3.09
C ARG A 110 -9.85 4.71 -3.00
N ARG A 111 -9.38 5.87 -2.51
CA ARG A 111 -10.22 7.07 -2.37
C ARG A 111 -10.80 7.49 -3.72
N TRP A 112 -9.98 7.49 -4.77
CA TRP A 112 -10.44 7.79 -6.12
C TRP A 112 -11.45 6.76 -6.63
N TYR A 113 -11.16 5.46 -6.49
CA TYR A 113 -12.06 4.40 -6.92
C TYR A 113 -13.44 4.47 -6.24
N CYS A 114 -13.46 4.73 -4.93
CA CYS A 114 -14.71 4.93 -4.19
C CYS A 114 -15.47 6.20 -4.65
N ALA A 115 -14.76 7.27 -5.00
CA ALA A 115 -15.38 8.47 -5.55
C ALA A 115 -16.03 8.18 -6.91
N GLN A 116 -15.34 7.46 -7.79
CA GLN A 116 -15.88 7.03 -9.08
C GLN A 116 -17.10 6.10 -8.93
N LEU A 117 -17.09 5.20 -7.94
CA LEU A 117 -18.26 4.36 -7.63
C LEU A 117 -19.45 5.17 -7.10
N ALA A 118 -19.19 6.26 -6.39
CA ALA A 118 -20.24 7.13 -5.86
C ALA A 118 -20.84 8.04 -6.93
N ASP A 119 -20.03 8.48 -7.90
CA ASP A 119 -20.43 9.33 -9.02
C ASP A 119 -21.05 8.53 -10.18
N ALA A 120 -20.72 7.24 -10.31
CA ALA A 120 -21.37 6.36 -11.27
C ALA A 120 -22.89 6.36 -11.02
N PRO A 121 -23.72 6.59 -12.06
CA PRO A 121 -25.16 6.60 -11.90
C PRO A 121 -25.59 5.24 -11.35
N ARG A 122 -26.12 5.24 -10.13
CA ARG A 122 -26.76 4.05 -9.56
C ARG A 122 -28.05 3.83 -10.37
N SER A 123 -27.93 3.01 -11.41
CA SER A 123 -29.08 2.50 -12.15
C SER A 123 -29.94 1.57 -11.29
#